data_AF-A0AAV2SGK0-F1
#
_entry.id   AF-A0AAV2SGK0-F1
#
_cell.length_a   1.000
_cell.length_b   1.000
_cell.length_c   1.000
_cell.angle_alpha   90.00
_cell.angle_beta   90.00
_cell.angle_gamma   90.00
#
_symmetry.space_group_name_H-M   'P 1'
#
loop_
_entity.id
_entity.type
_entity.pdbx_description
1 polymer ?
#
loop_
_entity_poly.entity_id
_entity_poly.type
_entity_poly.pdbx_seq_one_letter_code
_entity_poly.pdbx_strand_id
1 'polypeptide(L)'
;NIFNGVNNGFFVEAGAVDGEFLSNTLDLEIHQNWTGLLVEADGDMFHHLKKRGRHAWSCHCCLSTSNYPHREVLVKYSSNKEGELGKAMYARAHGSLASAQDNTPLNILGTSADMSKVI
;
A
#
# COMPACT_ATOMS: atom_id res chain seq x y z
N ASN A 1 -9.18 7.70 -12.75
CA ASN A 1 -8.34 6.50 -12.47
C ASN A 1 -7.66 6.06 -13.76
N ILE A 2 -6.61 5.21 -13.70
CA ILE A 2 -5.87 4.67 -14.86
C ILE A 2 -6.56 3.47 -15.55
N PHE A 3 -7.64 2.98 -14.97
CA PHE A 3 -8.39 1.82 -15.43
C PHE A 3 -9.54 2.21 -16.38
N ASN A 4 -9.64 3.47 -16.79
CA ASN A 4 -10.60 3.98 -17.78
C ASN A 4 -12.06 3.54 -17.52
N GLY A 5 -12.46 3.53 -16.25
CA GLY A 5 -13.83 3.16 -15.85
C GLY A 5 -14.15 1.66 -15.91
N VAL A 6 -13.13 0.80 -16.03
CA VAL A 6 -13.30 -0.65 -15.87
C VAL A 6 -13.84 -0.96 -14.48
N ASN A 7 -14.97 -1.65 -14.43
CA ASN A 7 -15.58 -2.17 -13.21
C ASN A 7 -15.40 -3.68 -13.12
N ASN A 8 -15.62 -4.25 -11.93
CA ASN A 8 -15.58 -5.69 -11.69
C ASN A 8 -14.23 -6.33 -12.08
N GLY A 9 -13.13 -5.58 -11.91
CA GLY A 9 -11.78 -6.09 -12.14
C GLY A 9 -11.27 -6.94 -10.97
N PHE A 10 -10.03 -7.40 -11.12
CA PHE A 10 -9.33 -8.18 -10.11
C PHE A 10 -7.97 -7.55 -9.81
N PHE A 11 -7.64 -7.36 -8.53
CA PHE A 11 -6.33 -6.86 -8.11
C PHE A 11 -5.57 -7.88 -7.26
N VAL A 12 -4.25 -7.68 -7.17
CA VAL A 12 -3.39 -8.29 -6.15
C VAL A 12 -2.62 -7.16 -5.48
N GLU A 13 -2.81 -6.97 -4.18
CA GLU A 13 -2.08 -5.98 -3.39
C GLU A 13 -1.04 -6.69 -2.53
N ALA A 14 0.24 -6.40 -2.77
CA ALA A 14 1.36 -6.95 -2.01
C ALA A 14 1.80 -5.95 -0.93
N GLY A 15 1.83 -6.40 0.32
CA GLY A 15 2.08 -5.54 1.48
C GLY A 15 0.84 -4.73 1.84
N ALA A 16 -0.29 -5.42 2.03
CA ALA A 16 -1.59 -4.82 2.33
C ALA A 16 -1.70 -4.23 3.76
N VAL A 17 -0.68 -4.41 4.61
CA VAL A 17 -0.60 -3.85 5.97
C VAL A 17 -1.85 -4.22 6.78
N ASP A 18 -2.62 -3.24 7.25
CA ASP A 18 -3.81 -3.45 8.05
C ASP A 18 -5.09 -3.52 7.22
N GLY A 19 -4.98 -3.52 5.88
CA GLY A 19 -6.07 -3.61 4.93
C GLY A 19 -6.78 -2.28 4.62
N GLU A 20 -6.39 -1.16 5.22
CA GLU A 20 -7.02 0.15 5.01
C GLU A 20 -6.01 1.30 4.89
N PHE A 21 -5.05 1.36 5.82
CA PHE A 21 -4.09 2.45 5.88
C PHE A 21 -3.20 2.45 4.63
N LEU A 22 -3.34 3.51 3.83
CA LEU A 22 -2.63 3.68 2.55
C LEU A 22 -2.86 2.52 1.56
N SER A 23 -4.01 1.84 1.61
CA SER A 23 -4.33 0.79 0.64
C SER A 23 -4.56 1.39 -0.75
N ASN A 24 -3.95 0.75 -1.75
CA ASN A 24 -4.04 1.14 -3.15
C ASN A 24 -5.31 0.62 -3.82
N THR A 25 -5.92 -0.41 -3.24
CA THR A 25 -7.04 -1.13 -3.84
C THR A 25 -8.35 -0.90 -3.09
N LEU A 26 -8.31 -0.13 -1.99
CA LEU A 26 -9.48 0.23 -1.20
C LEU A 26 -10.59 0.87 -2.06
N ASP A 27 -10.21 1.90 -2.81
CA ASP A 27 -11.12 2.64 -3.68
C ASP A 27 -11.60 1.82 -4.87
N LEU A 28 -10.81 0.85 -5.34
CA LEU A 28 -11.22 -0.06 -6.41
C LEU A 28 -12.36 -0.99 -5.93
N GLU A 29 -12.26 -1.52 -4.72
CA GLU A 29 -13.32 -2.34 -4.13
C GLU A 29 -14.60 -1.51 -3.89
N ILE A 30 -14.47 -0.31 -3.30
CA ILE A 30 -15.62 0.50 -2.90
C ILE A 30 -16.33 1.12 -4.10
N HIS A 31 -15.58 1.68 -5.05
CA HIS A 31 -16.16 2.53 -6.12
C HIS A 31 -16.29 1.84 -7.47
N GLN A 32 -15.56 0.76 -7.71
CA GLN A 32 -15.56 0.08 -9.02
C GLN A 32 -15.95 -1.39 -8.92
N ASN A 33 -16.35 -1.85 -7.73
CA ASN A 33 -16.76 -3.23 -7.47
C ASN A 33 -15.67 -4.25 -7.86
N TRP A 34 -14.40 -3.86 -7.78
CA TRP A 34 -13.30 -4.81 -7.95
C TRP A 34 -13.25 -5.75 -6.75
N THR A 35 -12.75 -6.96 -6.97
CA THR A 35 -12.33 -7.87 -5.90
C THR A 35 -10.86 -8.21 -6.09
N GLY A 36 -10.28 -9.02 -5.22
CA GLY A 36 -8.86 -9.31 -5.34
C GLY A 36 -8.28 -10.15 -4.23
N LEU A 37 -6.95 -10.11 -4.15
CA LEU A 37 -6.14 -10.75 -3.13
C LEU A 37 -5.26 -9.72 -2.42
N LEU A 38 -5.40 -9.63 -1.10
CA LEU A 38 -4.55 -8.86 -0.20
C LEU A 38 -3.47 -9.80 0.36
N VAL A 39 -2.21 -9.50 0.13
CA VAL A 39 -1.06 -10.29 0.60
C VAL A 39 -0.32 -9.51 1.67
N GLU A 40 -0.19 -10.09 2.86
CA GLU A 40 0.61 -9.51 3.96
C GLU A 40 1.39 -10.62 4.68
N ALA A 41 2.69 -10.40 4.85
CA ALA A 41 3.62 -11.37 5.43
C ALA A 41 3.80 -11.16 6.94
N ASP A 42 3.60 -9.93 7.41
CA ASP A 42 3.66 -9.58 8.82
C ASP A 42 2.41 -10.11 9.54
N GLY A 43 2.60 -11.07 10.45
CA GLY A 43 1.49 -11.70 11.16
C GLY A 43 0.68 -10.77 12.05
N ASP A 44 1.28 -9.72 12.61
CA ASP A 44 0.53 -8.74 13.42
C ASP A 44 -0.36 -7.90 12.50
N MET A 45 0.19 -7.39 11.40
CA MET A 45 -0.57 -6.60 10.42
C MET A 45 -1.64 -7.45 9.74
N PHE A 46 -1.35 -8.69 9.39
CA PHE A 46 -2.32 -9.62 8.83
C PHE A 46 -3.50 -9.87 9.78
N HIS A 47 -3.26 -9.96 11.10
CA HIS A 47 -4.36 -10.04 12.07
C HIS A 47 -5.24 -8.79 12.07
N HIS A 48 -4.66 -7.60 11.91
CA HIS A 48 -5.44 -6.36 11.76
C HIS A 48 -6.22 -6.33 10.44
N LEU A 49 -5.57 -6.71 9.34
CA LEU A 49 -6.19 -6.83 8.01
C LEU A 49 -7.42 -7.73 8.05
N LYS A 50 -7.32 -8.92 8.64
CA LYS A 50 -8.46 -9.83 8.77
C LYS A 50 -9.63 -9.24 9.54
N LYS A 51 -9.36 -8.39 10.53
CA LYS A 51 -10.42 -7.73 11.33
C LYS A 51 -11.16 -6.64 10.54
N ARG A 52 -10.57 -6.11 9.46
CA ARG A 52 -11.24 -5.12 8.59
C ARG A 52 -12.39 -5.74 7.79
N GLY A 53 -12.35 -7.04 7.51
CA GLY A 53 -13.42 -7.72 6.79
C GLY A 53 -13.61 -7.20 5.35
N ARG A 54 -12.49 -6.94 4.65
CA ARG A 54 -12.47 -6.57 3.23
C ARG A 54 -13.20 -7.61 2.39
N HIS A 55 -13.82 -7.20 1.28
CA HIS A 55 -14.46 -8.13 0.35
C HIS A 55 -13.43 -8.96 -0.43
N ALA A 56 -12.23 -8.42 -0.63
CA ALA A 56 -11.09 -9.16 -1.17
C ALA A 56 -10.59 -10.27 -0.23
N TRP A 57 -10.00 -11.29 -0.85
CA TRP A 57 -9.42 -12.43 -0.14
C TRP A 57 -8.12 -12.00 0.55
N SER A 58 -7.75 -12.67 1.64
CA SER A 58 -6.52 -12.34 2.38
C SER A 58 -5.56 -13.54 2.42
N CYS A 59 -4.29 -13.32 2.09
CA CYS A 59 -3.20 -14.30 2.19
C CYS A 59 -2.15 -13.87 3.20
N HIS A 60 -1.90 -14.72 4.20
CA HIS A 60 -0.78 -14.57 5.13
C HIS A 60 0.47 -15.21 4.51
N CYS A 61 1.08 -14.52 3.56
CA CYS A 61 2.20 -15.01 2.78
C CYS A 61 3.08 -13.87 2.29
N CYS A 62 4.29 -14.20 1.85
CA CYS A 62 5.17 -13.29 1.12
C CYS A 62 5.29 -13.70 -0.35
N LEU A 63 5.71 -12.76 -1.20
CA LEU A 63 6.05 -13.05 -2.58
C LEU A 63 7.44 -13.67 -2.65
N SER A 64 7.57 -14.67 -3.53
CA SER A 64 8.80 -15.44 -3.74
C SER A 64 9.25 -15.30 -5.18
N THR A 65 10.56 -15.22 -5.40
CA THR A 65 11.18 -15.32 -6.73
C THR A 65 11.35 -16.78 -7.19
N SER A 66 11.18 -17.73 -6.28
CA SER A 66 11.17 -19.16 -6.58
C SER A 66 9.78 -19.62 -7.03
N ASN A 67 9.75 -20.61 -7.92
CA ASN A 67 8.52 -21.22 -8.45
C ASN A 67 7.96 -22.35 -7.56
N TYR A 68 8.47 -22.49 -6.33
CA TYR A 68 8.01 -23.47 -5.35
C TYR A 68 7.77 -22.80 -3.99
N PRO A 69 6.79 -23.30 -3.20
CA PRO A 69 6.55 -22.79 -1.85
C PRO A 69 7.74 -23.06 -0.92
N HIS A 70 8.14 -22.05 -0.16
CA HIS A 70 9.13 -22.19 0.91
C HIS A 70 8.78 -21.24 2.06
N ARG A 71 9.52 -21.36 3.16
CA ARG A 71 9.36 -20.52 4.34
C ARG A 71 10.57 -19.62 4.47
N GLU A 72 10.30 -18.37 4.83
CA GLU A 72 11.33 -17.36 5.11
C GLU A 72 11.07 -16.71 6.46
N VAL A 73 12.13 -16.15 7.04
CA VAL A 73 12.05 -15.40 8.30
C VAL A 73 11.92 -13.91 7.98
N LEU A 74 10.80 -13.32 8.37
CA LEU A 74 10.62 -11.87 8.30
C LEU A 74 11.31 -11.21 9.52
N VAL A 75 12.38 -10.46 9.26
CA VAL A 75 13.07 -9.66 10.28
C VAL A 75 12.54 -8.23 10.25
N LYS A 76 11.91 -7.80 11.35
CA LYS A 76 11.45 -6.42 11.53
C LYS A 76 12.55 -5.59 12.19
N TYR A 77 12.96 -4.50 11.55
CA TYR A 77 13.84 -3.51 12.17
C TYR A 77 13.01 -2.37 12.75
N SER A 78 13.17 -2.08 14.04
CA SER A 78 12.63 -0.87 14.65
C SER A 78 13.73 0.18 14.71
N SER A 79 13.57 1.28 13.98
CA SER A 79 14.45 2.44 14.11
C SER A 79 13.85 3.45 15.07
N ASN A 80 14.57 3.82 16.13
CA ASN A 80 14.21 4.95 17.01
C ASN A 80 14.48 6.33 16.37
N LYS A 81 14.58 6.41 15.04
CA LYS A 81 14.87 7.66 14.32
C LYS A 81 13.56 8.25 13.79
N GLU A 82 13.05 9.24 14.50
CA GLU A 82 11.97 10.11 14.03
C GLU A 82 12.38 10.68 12.65
N GLY A 83 11.61 10.34 11.60
CA GLY A 83 11.85 10.79 10.22
C GLY A 83 11.90 9.69 9.16
N GLU A 84 12.47 8.52 9.44
CA GLU A 84 12.57 7.42 8.45
C GLU A 84 11.22 6.76 8.19
N LEU A 85 10.38 6.60 9.23
CA LEU A 85 9.01 6.12 9.08
C LEU A 85 8.18 7.06 8.18
N GLY A 86 8.36 8.38 8.35
CA GLY A 86 7.70 9.39 7.52
C GLY A 86 8.10 9.28 6.05
N LYS A 87 9.37 9.05 5.73
CA LYS A 87 9.84 8.84 4.35
C LYS A 87 9.25 7.57 3.73
N ALA A 88 9.20 6.47 4.49
CA ALA A 88 8.61 5.22 4.01
C ALA A 88 7.10 5.34 3.76
N MET A 89 6.38 6.05 4.65
CA MET A 89 4.96 6.36 4.46
C MET A 89 4.73 7.30 3.27
N TYR A 90 5.57 8.31 3.10
CA TYR A 90 5.52 9.22 1.95
C TYR A 90 5.72 8.46 0.64
N ALA A 91 6.74 7.61 0.55
CA ALA A 91 6.99 6.78 -0.62
C ALA A 91 5.81 5.84 -0.94
N ARG A 92 5.14 5.29 0.08
CA ARG A 92 3.93 4.47 -0.11
C ARG A 92 2.74 5.28 -0.62
N ALA A 93 2.46 6.42 0.00
CA ALA A 93 1.34 7.27 -0.38
C ALA A 93 1.47 7.81 -1.82
N HIS A 94 2.68 8.18 -2.23
CA HIS A 94 2.96 8.74 -3.55
C HIS A 94 3.39 7.71 -4.60
N GLY A 95 3.68 6.48 -4.20
CA GLY A 95 3.93 5.35 -5.11
C GLY A 95 2.67 4.62 -5.54
N SER A 96 1.51 4.97 -4.96
CA SER A 96 0.23 4.40 -5.34
C SER A 96 -0.12 4.80 -6.78
N LEU A 97 -0.34 3.79 -7.62
CA LEU A 97 -0.81 4.01 -8.98
C LEU A 97 -2.20 4.66 -9.01
N ALA A 98 -2.96 4.54 -7.92
CA ALA A 98 -4.24 5.22 -7.73
C ALA A 98 -4.08 6.71 -7.37
N SER A 99 -3.02 7.09 -6.63
CA SER A 99 -2.79 8.47 -6.18
C SER A 99 -2.10 9.38 -7.21
N ALA A 100 -1.54 8.81 -8.29
CA ALA A 100 -0.90 9.56 -9.39
C ALA A 100 -1.82 10.52 -10.19
N GLN A 101 -3.05 10.77 -9.72
CA GLN A 101 -4.05 11.60 -10.40
C GLN A 101 -4.64 12.74 -9.55
N ASP A 102 -4.27 12.85 -8.27
CA ASP A 102 -4.64 14.04 -7.48
C ASP A 102 -3.67 15.19 -7.80
N ASN A 103 -4.04 16.00 -8.80
CA ASN A 103 -3.38 17.29 -9.10
C ASN A 103 -3.78 18.39 -8.09
N THR A 104 -4.18 18.03 -6.87
CA THR A 104 -4.40 19.01 -5.81
C THR A 104 -3.03 19.39 -5.23
N PRO A 105 -2.60 20.66 -5.31
CA PRO A 105 -1.38 21.07 -4.63
C PRO A 105 -1.61 20.89 -3.14
N LEU A 106 -0.90 19.94 -2.54
CA LEU A 106 -0.86 19.77 -1.08
C LEU A 106 -0.25 21.03 -0.49
N ASN A 107 -1.08 21.87 0.11
CA ASN A 107 -0.64 22.98 0.92
C ASN A 107 -0.09 22.39 2.24
N ILE A 108 1.15 21.91 2.18
CA ILE A 108 1.88 21.44 3.35
C ILE A 108 2.16 22.70 4.18
N LEU A 109 1.42 22.86 5.27
CA LEU A 109 1.75 23.80 6.33
C LEU A 109 3.19 23.55 6.76
N GLY A 110 4.07 24.48 6.37
CA GLY A 110 5.40 24.67 6.94
C GLY A 110 6.45 23.66 6.53
N THR A 111 6.96 23.76 5.30
CA THR A 111 8.41 23.85 5.04
C THR A 111 8.63 24.24 3.59
N SER A 112 9.10 25.48 3.38
CA SER A 112 9.65 25.90 2.10
C SER A 112 10.94 25.12 1.87
N ALA A 113 10.91 24.11 1.00
CA ALA A 113 12.11 23.56 0.39
C ALA A 113 12.32 24.26 -0.95
N ASP A 114 13.38 25.06 -1.02
CA ASP A 114 13.81 25.79 -2.20
C ASP A 114 14.15 24.82 -3.36
N MET A 115 13.45 24.97 -4.48
CA MET A 115 13.62 24.18 -5.70
C MET A 115 14.75 24.69 -6.62
N SER A 116 15.69 25.51 -6.12
CA SER A 116 16.83 26.00 -6.92
C SER A 116 18.02 25.02 -7.03
N LYS A 117 17.93 23.81 -6.46
CA LYS A 117 19.07 22.87 -6.39
C LYS A 117 18.91 21.50 -7.05
N VAL A 118 17.96 21.34 -7.97
CA VAL A 118 17.92 20.14 -8.82
C VAL A 118 18.01 20.56 -10.29
N ILE A 119 19.27 20.74 -10.72
CA ILE A 119 19.73 20.53 -12.10
C ILE A 119 21.00 19.69 -11.98
#